data_AF-A0A2E0FE17-F1
#
_entry.id   AF-A0A2E0FE17-F1
#
_cell.length_a   1.000
_cell.length_b   1.000
_cell.length_c   1.000
_cell.angle_alpha   90.00
_cell.angle_beta   90.00
_cell.angle_gamma   90.00
#
_symmetry.space_group_name_H-M   'P 1'
#
loop_
_entity.id
_entity.type
_entity.pdbx_description
1 polymer ?
#
loop_
_entity_poly.entity_id
_entity_poly.type
_entity_poly.pdbx_seq_one_letter_code
_entity_poly.pdbx_strand_id
1 'polypeptide(L)'
;MIGFISWFFKPDSVFATQELAQGDYTVAPKLLKNSFKRAVFILPGVLIAKVPPKQAVVASVLGSIGVSASLYAYFKMNPDYDTDLCK
;
A
#
# COMPACT_ATOMS: atom_id res chain seq x y z
N MET A 1 -9.33 8.04 -19.63
CA MET A 1 -8.77 8.75 -18.46
C MET A 1 -9.38 8.28 -17.12
N ILE A 2 -10.71 8.14 -17.03
CA ILE A 2 -11.42 7.69 -15.80
C ILE A 2 -11.00 6.27 -15.35
N GLY A 3 -10.80 5.34 -16.30
CA GLY A 3 -10.40 3.95 -15.99
C GLY A 3 -9.00 3.78 -15.39
N PHE A 4 -8.06 4.68 -15.71
CA PHE A 4 -6.70 4.63 -15.15
C PHE A 4 -6.69 5.15 -13.70
N ILE A 5 -7.42 6.23 -13.45
CA ILE A 5 -7.57 6.81 -12.11
C ILE A 5 -8.31 5.82 -11.20
N SER A 6 -9.41 5.23 -11.65
CA SER A 6 -10.15 4.24 -10.86
C SER A 6 -9.33 2.96 -10.61
N TRP A 7 -8.54 2.51 -11.59
CA TRP A 7 -7.61 1.39 -11.41
C TRP A 7 -6.44 1.72 -10.47
N PHE A 8 -5.99 2.98 -10.44
CA PHE A 8 -4.89 3.41 -9.58
C PHE A 8 -5.33 3.53 -8.11
N PHE A 9 -6.53 4.05 -7.87
CA PHE A 9 -7.10 4.27 -6.52
C PHE A 9 -7.94 3.11 -5.98
N LYS A 10 -8.05 2.00 -6.71
CA LYS A 10 -8.81 0.85 -6.23
C LYS A 10 -8.19 0.34 -4.91
N PRO A 11 -8.98 0.16 -3.83
CA PRO A 11 -8.47 -0.22 -2.50
C PRO A 11 -8.05 -1.69 -2.39
N ASP A 12 -7.59 -2.32 -3.48
CA ASP A 12 -7.11 -3.70 -3.53
C ASP A 12 -5.98 -3.98 -2.52
N SER A 13 -5.31 -2.93 -2.03
CA SER A 13 -4.23 -3.02 -1.04
C SER A 13 -4.70 -3.40 0.35
N VAL A 14 -5.91 -3.00 0.74
CA VAL A 14 -6.44 -3.24 2.09
C VAL A 14 -6.86 -4.71 2.19
N PHE A 15 -7.63 -5.18 1.20
CA PHE A 15 -8.04 -6.57 1.05
C PHE A 15 -6.85 -7.52 0.95
N ALA A 16 -5.87 -7.24 0.10
CA ALA A 16 -4.69 -8.10 -0.05
C ALA A 16 -3.82 -8.14 1.22
N THR A 17 -3.83 -7.09 2.05
CA THR A 17 -3.08 -7.09 3.32
C THR A 17 -3.83 -7.87 4.40
N GLN A 18 -5.16 -7.84 4.40
CA GLN A 18 -5.99 -8.71 5.24
C GLN A 18 -5.81 -10.19 4.84
N GLU A 19 -5.89 -10.52 3.55
CA GLU A 19 -5.66 -11.88 3.02
C GLU A 19 -4.28 -12.40 3.44
N LEU A 20 -3.23 -11.57 3.35
CA LEU A 20 -1.89 -11.93 3.83
C LEU A 20 -1.83 -12.13 5.36
N ALA A 21 -2.52 -11.29 6.13
CA ALA A 21 -2.58 -11.42 7.59
C ALA A 21 -3.32 -12.70 8.03
N GLN A 22 -4.28 -13.15 7.24
CA GLN A 22 -5.04 -14.40 7.43
C GLN A 22 -4.29 -15.65 6.91
N GLY A 23 -3.12 -15.48 6.29
CA GLY A 23 -2.24 -16.58 5.88
C GLY A 23 -2.30 -16.95 4.40
N ASP A 24 -3.01 -16.19 3.56
CA ASP A 24 -2.95 -16.36 2.11
C ASP A 24 -1.73 -15.63 1.52
N TYR A 25 -0.73 -16.39 1.10
CA TYR A 25 0.50 -15.85 0.51
C TYR A 25 0.40 -15.62 -1.01
N THR A 26 -0.69 -16.04 -1.66
CA THR A 26 -0.88 -15.89 -3.12
C THR A 26 -1.07 -14.43 -3.54
N VAL A 27 -1.32 -13.55 -2.58
CA VAL A 27 -1.58 -12.11 -2.74
C VAL A 27 -0.32 -11.26 -2.73
N ALA A 28 0.85 -11.84 -2.45
CA ALA A 28 2.14 -11.16 -2.45
C ALA A 28 2.43 -10.32 -3.73
N PRO A 29 2.09 -10.78 -4.95
CA PRO A 29 2.27 -9.96 -6.16
C PRO A 29 1.38 -8.71 -6.17
N LYS A 30 0.16 -8.81 -5.63
CA LYS A 30 -0.78 -7.68 -5.52
C LYS A 30 -0.26 -6.64 -4.52
N LEU A 31 0.32 -7.09 -3.40
CA LEU A 31 0.94 -6.22 -2.39
C LEU A 31 2.17 -5.48 -2.91
N LEU A 32 3.01 -6.15 -3.68
CA LEU A 32 4.18 -5.52 -4.30
C LEU A 32 3.75 -4.44 -5.30
N LYS A 33 2.78 -4.75 -6.16
CA LYS A 33 2.20 -3.79 -7.12
C LYS A 33 1.60 -2.57 -6.41
N ASN A 34 0.91 -2.77 -5.29
CA ASN A 34 0.30 -1.68 -4.52
C ASN A 34 1.34 -0.84 -3.77
N SER A 35 2.38 -1.47 -3.22
CA SER A 35 3.51 -0.77 -2.59
C SER A 35 4.25 0.11 -3.61
N PHE A 36 4.39 -0.36 -4.86
CA PHE A 36 4.95 0.42 -5.95
C PHE A 36 4.06 1.62 -6.32
N LYS A 37 2.75 1.41 -6.50
CA LYS A 37 1.80 2.52 -6.76
C LYS A 37 1.88 3.59 -5.67
N ARG A 38 1.93 3.16 -4.40
CA ARG A 38 2.05 4.07 -3.25
C ARG A 38 3.39 4.82 -3.25
N ALA A 39 4.49 4.17 -3.59
CA ALA A 39 5.80 4.83 -3.68
C ALA A 39 5.81 5.91 -4.79
N VAL A 40 5.22 5.62 -5.95
CA VAL A 40 5.05 6.58 -7.06
C VAL A 40 4.15 7.75 -6.65
N PHE A 41 3.12 7.50 -5.83
CA PHE A 41 2.22 8.53 -5.33
C PHE A 41 2.86 9.44 -4.26
N ILE A 42 3.73 8.88 -3.40
CA ILE A 42 4.43 9.62 -2.35
C ILE A 42 5.55 10.51 -2.95
N LEU A 43 6.19 10.05 -4.02
CA LEU A 43 7.37 10.69 -4.59
C LEU A 43 7.20 12.19 -4.91
N PRO A 44 6.11 12.66 -5.56
CA PRO A 44 5.88 14.10 -5.75
C PRO A 44 5.84 14.91 -4.46
N GLY A 45 5.19 14.40 -3.40
CA GLY A 45 5.11 15.09 -2.11
C GLY A 45 6.48 15.26 -1.44
N VAL A 46 7.33 14.23 -1.55
CA VAL A 46 8.70 14.26 -1.02
C VAL A 46 9.59 15.21 -1.83
N LEU A 47 9.39 15.29 -3.15
CA LEU A 47 10.09 16.25 -4.01
C LEU A 47 9.68 17.71 -3.71
N ILE A 48 8.40 17.97 -3.42
CA ILE A 48 7.92 19.30 -2.98
C ILE A 48 8.61 19.73 -1.67
N ALA A 49 8.88 18.77 -0.77
CA ALA A 49 9.63 19.00 0.46
C ALA A 49 11.13 19.28 0.24
N LYS A 50 11.58 19.47 -1.02
CA LYS A 50 12.97 19.76 -1.42
C LYS A 50 13.98 18.69 -0.99
N VAL A 51 13.52 17.46 -0.80
CA VAL A 51 14.40 16.33 -0.50
C VAL A 51 15.18 15.97 -1.77
N PRO A 52 16.51 15.72 -1.67
CA PRO A 52 17.31 15.27 -2.80
C PRO A 52 16.67 14.07 -3.52
N PRO A 53 16.66 14.02 -4.87
CA PRO A 53 15.94 12.98 -5.61
C PRO A 53 16.29 11.54 -5.21
N LYS A 54 17.57 11.29 -4.91
CA LYS A 54 18.03 9.99 -4.41
C LYS A 54 17.43 9.63 -3.05
N GLN A 55 17.34 10.59 -2.14
CA GLN A 55 16.72 10.42 -0.83
C GLN A 55 15.19 10.33 -0.94
N ALA A 56 14.59 11.03 -1.90
CA ALA A 56 13.14 10.99 -2.14
C ALA A 56 12.66 9.60 -2.58
N VAL A 57 13.43 8.92 -3.42
CA VAL A 57 13.15 7.53 -3.83
C VAL A 57 13.27 6.56 -2.66
N VAL A 58 14.32 6.70 -1.84
CA VAL A 58 14.50 5.83 -0.66
C VAL A 58 13.39 6.09 0.36
N ALA A 59 13.06 7.35 0.62
CA ALA A 59 11.99 7.75 1.54
C ALA A 59 10.61 7.27 1.08
N SER A 60 10.32 7.31 -0.22
CA SER A 60 9.04 6.82 -0.75
C SER A 60 8.91 5.30 -0.65
N VAL A 61 9.99 4.56 -0.88
CA VAL A 61 10.04 3.10 -0.70
C VAL A 61 9.89 2.73 0.77
N LEU A 62 10.68 3.33 1.66
CA LEU A 62 10.62 3.06 3.10
C LEU A 62 9.27 3.46 3.70
N GLY A 63 8.70 4.59 3.29
CA GLY A 63 7.36 5.01 3.67
C GLY A 63 6.29 4.00 3.23
N SER A 64 6.36 3.50 2.00
CA SER A 64 5.47 2.43 1.53
C SER A 64 5.59 1.15 2.38
N ILE A 65 6.81 0.72 2.69
CA ILE A 65 7.06 -0.47 3.53
C ILE A 65 6.48 -0.26 4.93
N GLY A 66 6.72 0.90 5.55
CA GLY A 66 6.22 1.22 6.88
C GLY A 66 4.70 1.17 6.97
N VAL A 67 4.00 1.76 5.99
CA VAL A 67 2.52 1.73 5.97
C VAL A 67 1.99 0.31 5.71
N SER A 68 2.66 -0.48 4.87
CA SER A 68 2.26 -1.88 4.65
C SER A 68 2.48 -2.74 5.91
N ALA A 69 3.59 -2.52 6.63
CA ALA A 69 3.89 -3.21 7.87
C ALA A 69 2.92 -2.84 9.00
N SER A 70 2.54 -1.56 9.11
CA SER A 70 1.57 -1.12 10.11
C SER A 70 0.17 -1.69 9.84
N LEU A 71 -0.26 -1.74 8.58
CA LEU A 71 -1.52 -2.40 8.19
C LEU A 71 -1.50 -3.91 8.49
N TYR A 72 -0.40 -4.60 8.16
CA TYR A 72 -0.25 -6.02 8.49
C TYR A 72 -0.33 -6.26 10.00
N ALA A 73 0.39 -5.46 10.79
CA ALA A 73 0.34 -5.54 12.24
C ALA A 73 -1.06 -5.28 12.79
N TYR A 74 -1.77 -4.28 12.25
CA TYR A 74 -3.14 -3.96 12.62
C TYR A 74 -4.10 -5.15 12.39
N PHE A 75 -4.08 -5.76 11.22
CA PHE A 75 -4.95 -6.93 10.92
C PHE A 75 -4.58 -8.16 11.75
N LYS A 76 -3.30 -8.34 12.06
CA LYS A 76 -2.87 -9.43 12.95
C LYS A 76 -3.34 -9.23 14.39
N MET A 77 -3.41 -7.99 14.86
CA MET A 77 -3.93 -7.65 16.19
C MET A 77 -5.46 -7.63 16.24
N ASN A 78 -6.14 -7.46 15.11
CA ASN A 78 -7.59 -7.40 14.99
C ASN A 78 -8.09 -8.42 13.95
N PRO A 79 -8.04 -9.74 14.26
CA PRO A 79 -8.36 -10.79 13.30
C PRO A 79 -9.84 -10.79 12.86
N ASP A 80 -10.73 -10.24 13.68
CA ASP A 80 -12.17 -10.13 13.39
C ASP A 80 -12.52 -8.91 12.51
N TYR A 81 -11.53 -8.05 12.21
CA TYR A 81 -11.75 -6.87 11.39
C TYR A 81 -11.85 -7.26 9.92
N ASP A 82 -13.05 -7.17 9.38
CA ASP A 82 -13.33 -7.43 7.97
C ASP A 82 -13.30 -6.14 7.15
N THR A 83 -12.48 -6.09 6.11
CA THR A 83 -12.40 -4.93 5.21
C THR A 83 -13.45 -4.99 4.11
N ASP A 84 -14.22 -6.09 4.03
CA ASP A 84 -15.35 -6.23 3.12
C ASP A 84 -16.54 -5.37 3.57
N LEU A 85 -16.47 -4.08 3.22
CA LEU A 85 -17.54 -3.10 3.42
C LEU A 85 -18.74 -3.32 2.49
N CYS A 86 -18.70 -4.34 1.63
CA CYS A 86 -19.69 -4.65 0.60
C CYS A 86 -20.34 -6.03 0.79
N LYS A 87 -20.62 -6.43 2.04
CA LYS A 87 -21.63 -7.47 2.29
C LYS A 87 -23.03 -6.97 1.95
#